data_AF-A0A3S3NJF3-F1
#
_entry.id   AF-A0A3S3NJF3-F1
#
_cell.length_a   1.000
_cell.length_b   1.000
_cell.length_c   1.000
_cell.angle_alpha   90.00
_cell.angle_beta   90.00
_cell.angle_gamma   90.00
#
_symmetry.space_group_name_H-M   'P 1'
#
loop_
_entity.id
_entity.type
_entity.pdbx_description
1 polymer ?
#
loop_
_entity_poly.entity_id
_entity_poly.type
_entity_poly.pdbx_seq_one_letter_code
_entity_poly.pdbx_strand_id
1 'polypeptide(L)'
;MTLCLLLIPLSGYGANASIALLLLLMFFYGLVSGGDIPLAADMTSKYPATVFAFGNMCASVTGFVAPSIVGIILGDANQELWRWSLIFNTTAAVTFFGGVVFLLFATAERVKFD
;
A
#
# COMPACT_ATOMS: atom_id res chain seq x y z
N MET A 1 -7.41 5.70 0.46
CA MET A 1 -6.66 4.67 1.22
C MET A 1 -5.91 5.23 2.42
N THR A 2 -5.02 6.22 2.24
CA THR A 2 -4.21 6.83 3.33
C THR A 2 -5.02 7.50 4.44
N LEU A 3 -6.09 8.21 4.11
CA LEU A 3 -6.99 8.84 5.10
C LEU A 3 -7.68 7.81 6.01
N CYS A 4 -8.02 6.64 5.47
CA CYS A 4 -8.67 5.56 6.22
C CYS A 4 -7.71 4.95 7.24
N LEU A 5 -6.42 4.82 6.90
CA LEU A 5 -5.38 4.34 7.82
C LEU A 5 -5.13 5.31 8.98
N LEU A 6 -5.23 6.62 8.74
CA LEU A 6 -5.09 7.64 9.78
C LEU A 6 -6.29 7.73 10.72
N LEU A 7 -7.49 7.33 10.27
CA LEU A 7 -8.73 7.36 11.06
C LEU A 7 -8.91 6.14 11.98
N ILE A 8 -8.30 4.99 11.66
CA ILE A 8 -8.34 3.77 12.49
C ILE A 8 -7.81 4.00 13.93
N PRO A 9 -6.66 4.65 14.16
CA PRO A 9 -6.16 4.89 15.52
C PRO A 9 -6.98 5.92 16.32
N LEU A 10 -7.74 6.78 15.63
CA LEU A 10 -8.63 7.76 16.26
C LEU A 10 -9.98 7.16 16.66
N SER A 11 -10.39 6.03 16.06
CA SER A 11 -11.68 5.38 16.33
C SER A 11 -11.70 4.51 17.59
N GLY A 12 -10.79 4.73 18.54
CA GLY A 12 -10.47 3.89 19.71
C GLY A 12 -11.59 3.56 20.72
N TYR A 13 -12.85 3.60 20.32
CA TYR A 13 -14.02 3.31 21.14
C TYR A 13 -14.99 2.26 20.57
N GLY A 14 -14.74 1.66 19.38
CA GLY A 14 -15.62 0.60 18.87
C GLY A 14 -14.98 -0.32 17.83
N ALA A 15 -14.93 -1.62 18.12
CA ALA A 15 -14.44 -2.66 17.21
C ALA A 15 -15.16 -2.61 15.84
N ASN A 16 -16.46 -2.31 15.85
CA ASN A 16 -17.28 -2.22 14.63
C ASN A 16 -16.84 -1.07 13.70
N ALA A 17 -16.41 0.06 14.26
CA ALA A 17 -15.95 1.20 13.47
C ALA A 17 -14.59 0.92 12.80
N SER A 18 -13.67 0.28 13.52
CA SER A 18 -12.37 -0.14 12.98
C SER A 18 -12.53 -1.18 11.87
N ILE A 19 -13.42 -2.16 12.04
CA ILE A 19 -13.71 -3.17 11.00
C ILE A 19 -14.31 -2.50 9.75
N ALA A 20 -15.27 -1.58 9.92
CA ALA A 20 -15.86 -0.85 8.80
C ALA A 20 -14.81 -0.03 8.02
N LEU A 21 -13.89 0.65 8.74
CA LEU A 21 -12.78 1.38 8.14
C LEU A 21 -11.80 0.48 7.39
N LEU A 22 -11.50 -0.72 7.92
CA LEU A 22 -10.66 -1.72 7.25
C LEU A 22 -11.30 -2.27 5.98
N LEU A 23 -12.60 -2.52 6.00
CA LEU A 23 -13.35 -2.95 4.81
C LEU A 23 -13.35 -1.87 3.72
N LEU A 24 -13.57 -0.62 4.13
CA LEU A 24 -13.53 0.53 3.23
C LEU A 24 -12.12 0.76 2.67
N LEU A 25 -11.07 0.48 3.46
CA LEU A 25 -9.69 0.47 2.97
C LEU A 25 -9.47 -0.60 1.89
N MET A 26 -9.92 -1.83 2.11
CA MET A 26 -9.85 -2.91 1.12
C MET A 26 -10.63 -2.56 -0.16
N PHE A 27 -11.76 -1.88 -0.04
CA PHE A 27 -12.51 -1.38 -1.18
C PHE A 27 -11.69 -0.39 -2.03
N PHE A 28 -11.06 0.60 -1.39
CA PHE A 28 -10.17 1.53 -2.10
C PHE A 28 -8.93 0.85 -2.68
N TYR A 29 -8.41 -0.20 -2.03
CA TYR A 29 -7.31 -1.01 -2.58
C TYR A 29 -7.71 -1.72 -3.88
N GLY A 30 -8.96 -2.17 -4.00
CA GLY A 30 -9.49 -2.73 -5.23
C GLY A 30 -9.42 -1.77 -6.43
N LEU A 31 -9.61 -0.47 -6.20
CA LEU A 31 -9.48 0.55 -7.25
C LEU A 31 -8.03 0.71 -7.73
N VAL A 32 -7.04 0.53 -6.83
CA VAL A 32 -5.61 0.61 -7.17
C VAL A 32 -5.18 -0.62 -7.98
N SER A 33 -5.57 -1.82 -7.52
CA SER A 33 -5.26 -3.09 -8.20
C SER A 33 -5.78 -3.13 -9.64
N GLY A 34 -6.93 -2.48 -9.91
CA GLY A 34 -7.46 -2.35 -11.27
C GLY A 34 -6.58 -1.52 -12.22
N GLY A 35 -5.76 -0.61 -11.70
CA GLY A 35 -4.83 0.20 -12.48
C GLY A 35 -3.42 -0.39 -12.61
N ASP A 36 -2.95 -1.12 -11.60
CA ASP A 36 -1.57 -1.64 -11.55
C ASP A 36 -1.25 -2.65 -12.68
N ILE A 37 -2.20 -3.53 -13.00
CA ILE A 37 -2.02 -4.56 -14.04
C ILE A 37 -1.91 -3.95 -15.45
N PRO A 38 -2.85 -3.09 -15.90
CA PRO A 38 -2.75 -2.47 -17.22
C PRO A 38 -1.60 -1.46 -17.36
N LEU A 39 -1.12 -0.87 -16.26
CA LEU A 39 -0.03 0.13 -16.29
C LEU A 39 1.21 -0.35 -17.06
N ALA A 40 1.64 -1.59 -16.84
CA ALA A 40 2.82 -2.13 -17.52
C ALA A 40 2.60 -2.33 -19.04
N ALA A 41 1.35 -2.61 -19.45
CA ALA A 41 0.97 -2.72 -20.86
C ALA A 41 0.86 -1.36 -21.55
N ASP A 42 0.46 -0.32 -20.82
CA ASP A 42 0.39 1.05 -21.34
C ASP A 42 1.80 1.66 -21.54
N MET A 43 2.78 1.26 -20.72
CA MET A 43 4.15 1.80 -20.79
C MET A 43 5.00 1.25 -21.96
N THR A 44 4.85 -0.03 -22.33
CA THR A 44 5.61 -0.63 -23.46
C THR A 44 4.80 -1.72 -24.16
N SER A 45 4.79 -1.70 -25.50
CA SER A 45 4.13 -2.75 -26.29
C SER A 45 5.05 -3.97 -26.53
N LYS A 46 6.36 -3.79 -26.36
CA LYS A 46 7.37 -4.81 -26.69
C LYS A 46 7.71 -5.76 -25.54
N TYR A 47 7.75 -5.25 -24.29
CA TYR A 47 8.10 -6.05 -23.10
C TYR A 47 7.23 -5.77 -21.84
N PRO A 48 5.89 -5.76 -21.95
CA PRO A 48 5.02 -5.40 -20.82
C PRO A 48 5.14 -6.37 -19.65
N ALA A 49 5.28 -7.67 -19.93
CA ALA A 49 5.43 -8.70 -18.90
C ALA A 49 6.73 -8.54 -18.08
N THR A 50 7.83 -8.09 -18.71
CA THR A 50 9.12 -7.89 -18.02
C THR A 50 9.07 -6.69 -17.08
N VAL A 51 8.45 -5.59 -17.51
CA VAL A 51 8.26 -4.39 -16.66
C VAL A 51 7.38 -4.73 -15.46
N PHE A 52 6.27 -5.45 -15.69
CA PHE A 52 5.40 -5.91 -14.61
C PHE A 52 6.13 -6.85 -13.65
N ALA A 53 6.88 -7.83 -14.17
CA ALA A 53 7.63 -8.79 -13.36
C ALA A 53 8.68 -8.10 -12.47
N PHE A 54 9.35 -7.07 -12.98
CA PHE A 54 10.31 -6.28 -12.20
C PHE A 54 9.61 -5.54 -11.04
N GLY A 55 8.48 -4.86 -11.32
CA GLY A 55 7.68 -4.23 -10.27
C GLY A 55 7.21 -5.23 -9.21
N ASN A 56 6.75 -6.41 -9.65
CA ASN A 56 6.29 -7.48 -8.77
C ASN A 56 7.43 -8.10 -7.93
N MET A 57 8.66 -8.14 -8.46
CA MET A 57 9.84 -8.57 -7.69
C MET A 57 10.09 -7.63 -6.51
N CYS A 58 10.06 -6.31 -6.74
CA CYS A 58 10.17 -5.32 -5.66
C CYS A 58 9.02 -5.42 -4.64
N ALA A 59 7.80 -5.64 -5.12
CA ALA A 59 6.63 -5.84 -4.25
C ALA A 59 6.78 -7.08 -3.36
N SER A 60 7.31 -8.17 -3.91
CA SER A 60 7.51 -9.43 -3.18
C SER A 60 8.48 -9.29 -2.00
N VAL A 61 9.53 -8.47 -2.14
CA VAL A 61 10.45 -8.16 -1.03
C VAL A 61 9.71 -7.49 0.13
N THR A 62 8.82 -6.55 -0.20
CA THR A 62 7.99 -5.85 0.79
C THR A 62 7.06 -6.80 1.54
N GLY A 63 6.60 -7.88 0.88
CA GLY A 63 5.78 -8.92 1.48
C GLY A 63 6.43 -9.67 2.65
N PHE A 64 7.77 -9.74 2.69
CA PHE A 64 8.50 -10.32 3.84
C PHE A 64 8.93 -9.26 4.86
N VAL A 65 9.31 -8.08 4.38
CA VAL A 65 9.78 -6.97 5.24
C VAL A 65 8.66 -6.43 6.13
N ALA A 66 7.46 -6.25 5.59
CA ALA A 66 6.34 -5.68 6.34
C ALA A 66 5.92 -6.52 7.56
N PRO A 67 5.68 -7.85 7.46
CA PRO A 67 5.40 -8.70 8.62
C PRO A 67 6.54 -8.69 9.65
N SER A 68 7.79 -8.63 9.19
CA SER A 68 8.96 -8.61 10.08
C SER A 68 9.00 -7.35 10.94
N ILE A 69 8.72 -6.18 10.33
CA ILE A 69 8.64 -4.90 11.04
C ILE A 69 7.47 -4.90 12.02
N VAL A 70 6.30 -5.39 11.60
CA VAL A 70 5.12 -5.51 12.47
C VAL A 70 5.41 -6.41 13.67
N GLY A 71 6.08 -7.54 13.47
CA GLY A 71 6.49 -8.45 14.55
C GLY A 71 7.39 -7.78 15.59
N ILE A 72 8.36 -6.97 15.14
CA ILE A 72 9.25 -6.21 16.04
C ILE A 72 8.48 -5.13 16.83
N ILE A 73 7.56 -4.42 16.16
CA ILE A 73 6.78 -3.35 16.80
C ILE A 73 5.77 -3.92 17.80
N LEU A 74 5.18 -5.08 17.50
CA LEU A 74 4.18 -5.70 18.36
C LEU A 74 4.80 -6.42 19.56
N GLY A 75 5.93 -7.11 19.37
CA GLY A 75 6.66 -7.80 20.44
C GLY A 75 5.77 -8.78 21.21
N ASP A 76 5.89 -8.80 22.55
CA ASP A 76 5.02 -9.60 23.43
C ASP A 76 3.72 -8.86 23.85
N ALA A 77 3.60 -7.57 23.52
CA ALA A 77 2.54 -6.68 23.98
C ALA A 77 1.47 -6.43 22.89
N ASN A 78 0.91 -7.52 22.35
CA ASN A 78 -0.02 -7.50 21.22
C ASN A 78 -1.37 -6.83 21.48
N GLN A 79 -1.66 -6.51 22.75
CA GLN A 79 -2.94 -5.98 23.21
C GLN A 79 -2.95 -4.45 23.32
N GLU A 80 -1.81 -3.76 23.17
CA GLU A 80 -1.76 -2.30 23.29
C GLU A 80 -2.23 -1.60 22.00
N LEU A 81 -3.36 -0.88 22.08
CA LEU A 81 -3.89 -0.07 20.97
C LEU A 81 -2.89 0.97 20.44
N TRP A 82 -2.02 1.48 21.32
CA TRP A 82 -0.97 2.44 20.96
C TRP A 82 0.00 1.88 19.91
N ARG A 83 0.43 0.62 20.05
CA ARG A 83 1.37 -0.03 19.12
C ARG A 83 0.73 -0.27 17.76
N TRP A 84 -0.54 -0.70 17.74
CA TRP A 84 -1.32 -0.82 16.51
C TRP A 84 -1.50 0.52 15.80
N SER A 85 -1.74 1.59 16.56
CA SER A 85 -1.84 2.94 16.02
C SER A 85 -0.55 3.38 15.34
N LEU A 86 0.61 3.03 15.91
CA LEU A 86 1.92 3.30 15.32
C LEU A 86 2.14 2.52 14.02
N ILE A 87 1.70 1.27 13.95
CA ILE A 87 1.75 0.44 12.73
C ILE A 87 0.88 1.05 11.62
N PHE A 88 -0.38 1.37 11.93
CA PHE A 88 -1.30 1.97 10.93
C PHE A 88 -0.80 3.33 10.45
N ASN A 89 -0.27 4.16 11.34
CA ASN A 89 0.30 5.45 10.96
C ASN A 89 1.55 5.31 10.07
N THR A 90 2.42 4.34 10.37
CA THR A 90 3.61 4.06 9.53
C THR A 90 3.20 3.57 8.14
N THR A 91 2.22 2.66 8.06
CA THR A 91 1.67 2.20 6.78
C THR A 91 1.03 3.35 5.99
N ALA A 92 0.33 4.26 6.66
CA ALA A 92 -0.24 5.45 6.03
C ALA A 92 0.86 6.36 5.44
N ALA A 93 1.95 6.58 6.18
CA ALA A 93 3.08 7.39 5.74
C ALA A 93 3.77 6.79 4.52
N VAL A 94 4.05 5.47 4.53
CA VAL A 94 4.68 4.77 3.39
C VAL A 94 3.78 4.83 2.16
N THR A 95 2.48 4.58 2.33
CA THR A 95 1.51 4.64 1.23
C THR A 95 1.39 6.05 0.66
N PHE A 96 1.35 7.07 1.53
CA PHE A 96 1.29 8.46 1.11
C PHE A 96 2.55 8.88 0.36
N PHE A 97 3.73 8.54 0.89
CA PHE A 97 5.00 8.82 0.22
C PHE A 97 5.10 8.11 -1.13
N GLY A 98 4.73 6.83 -1.21
CA GLY A 98 4.68 6.09 -2.47
C GLY A 98 3.75 6.74 -3.49
N GLY A 99 2.56 7.18 -3.06
CA GLY A 99 1.63 7.92 -3.90
C GLY A 99 2.16 9.28 -4.38
N VAL A 100 2.86 10.02 -3.53
CA VAL A 100 3.49 11.30 -3.89
C VAL A 100 4.61 11.09 -4.90
N VAL A 101 5.47 10.10 -4.68
CA VAL A 101 6.53 9.74 -5.63
C VAL A 101 5.92 9.33 -6.97
N PHE A 102 4.87 8.52 -6.96
CA PHE A 102 4.15 8.18 -8.18
C PHE A 102 3.59 9.42 -8.88
N LEU A 103 2.93 10.34 -8.17
CA LEU A 103 2.40 11.58 -8.78
C LEU A 103 3.49 12.49 -9.37
N LEU A 104 4.69 12.50 -8.79
CA LEU A 104 5.79 13.36 -9.25
C LEU A 104 6.56 12.75 -10.43
N PHE A 105 6.70 11.43 -10.48
CA PHE A 105 7.56 10.75 -11.45
C PHE A 105 6.82 9.90 -12.48
N ALA A 106 5.55 9.55 -12.24
CA ALA A 106 4.77 8.78 -13.19
C ALA A 106 4.41 9.66 -14.39
N THR A 107 4.75 9.15 -15.57
CA THR A 107 4.39 9.74 -16.86
C THR A 107 3.69 8.66 -17.67
N ALA A 108 2.56 9.02 -18.28
CA ALA A 108 1.78 8.14 -19.15
C ALA A 108 2.29 8.13 -20.60
N GLU A 109 3.43 8.76 -20.86
CA GLU A 109 3.99 8.84 -22.20
C GLU A 109 4.66 7.52 -22.56
N ARG A 110 4.34 7.01 -23.76
CA ARG A 110 4.92 5.76 -24.26
C ARG A 110 6.43 5.90 -24.31
N VAL A 111 7.13 4.90 -23.76
CA VAL A 111 8.58 4.85 -23.81
C VAL A 111 9.00 4.83 -25.29
N LYS A 112 9.78 5.82 -25.72
CA LYS A 112 10.23 6.08 -27.11
C LYS A 112 10.98 4.93 -27.82
N PHE A 113 11.20 3.81 -27.14
CA PHE A 113 11.97 2.67 -27.62
C PHE A 113 11.11 1.51 -28.14
N ASP A 114 9.87 1.78 -28.58
CA ASP A 114 9.12 0.83 -29.44
C ASP A 114 9.87 0.58 -30.76
#